data_AF-A0A485LER0-F1
#
_entry.id   AF-A0A485LER0-F1
#
_cell.length_a   1.000
_cell.length_b   1.000
_cell.length_c   1.000
_cell.angle_alpha   90.00
_cell.angle_beta   90.00
_cell.angle_gamma   90.00
#
_symmetry.space_group_name_H-M   'P 1'
#
loop_
_entity.id
_entity.type
_entity.pdbx_description
1 polymer ?
#
loop_
_entity_poly.entity_id
_entity_poly.type
_entity_poly.pdbx_seq_one_letter_code
_entity_poly.pdbx_strand_id
1 'polypeptide(L)'
;MMMQRRLLRSAFNSAAARAPRHQASRWMMAGVAATAGCTLSLLVSQSSPALCVDQPPAPRRWRREPLPKNTIVALASLINAAVDIPGMDEDEEQEIIQSAVEVIITEMEDFLPRSYWERTNCKMQPMAHGGRRDVGIMTTKIVPDAQRELMEARLVEHFQRTLHFPYLSAQDQDLIVHATVAILSDSMTGTSLDEILARKSTSVSLVAIFIREAMGIDNVEDLRNEVIGMIELPIPLPEPLVKYVLSKGVTMLVTILNDAVDNALAECFGPMPSREIATPKEFEEVLRINVVSLLYAKFDLFLLPRFVERFLISKIVDTYFEICVTQTRIDDAVSMLLKSKAEATAAA
;
A
#
# COMPACT_ATOMS: atom_id res chain seq x y z
N MET A 1 -7.49 -0.26 -41.48
CA MET A 1 -6.99 0.90 -40.70
C MET A 1 -7.83 2.20 -40.76
N MET A 2 -8.99 2.26 -41.45
CA MET A 2 -9.87 3.45 -41.42
C MET A 2 -11.06 3.38 -40.44
N MET A 3 -11.36 2.22 -39.85
CA MET A 3 -12.44 2.07 -38.86
C MET A 3 -12.05 2.44 -37.42
N GLN A 4 -10.79 2.23 -37.01
CA GLN A 4 -10.33 2.57 -35.65
C GLN A 4 -10.25 4.09 -35.37
N ARG A 5 -10.10 4.93 -36.41
CA ARG A 5 -10.07 6.40 -36.24
C ARG A 5 -11.46 7.04 -36.10
N ARG A 6 -12.55 6.34 -36.42
CA ARG A 6 -13.93 6.85 -36.23
C ARG A 6 -14.47 6.56 -34.83
N LEU A 7 -14.04 5.47 -34.19
CA LEU A 7 -14.44 5.14 -32.81
C LEU A 7 -13.79 6.08 -31.78
N LEU A 8 -12.53 6.49 -31.98
CA LEU A 8 -11.85 7.44 -31.09
C LEU A 8 -12.39 8.89 -31.16
N ARG A 9 -13.00 9.31 -32.27
CA ARG A 9 -13.68 10.61 -32.38
C ARG A 9 -15.10 10.61 -31.78
N SER A 10 -15.76 9.46 -31.73
CA SER A 10 -17.07 9.31 -31.07
C SER A 10 -16.94 9.34 -29.55
N ALA A 11 -15.87 8.80 -28.98
CA ALA A 11 -15.64 8.79 -27.53
C ALA A 11 -15.28 10.18 -26.99
N PHE A 12 -14.56 11.00 -27.77
CA PHE A 12 -14.15 12.34 -27.35
C PHE A 12 -15.31 13.36 -27.37
N ASN A 13 -16.27 13.22 -28.28
CA ASN A 13 -17.43 14.12 -28.36
C ASN A 13 -18.53 13.79 -27.33
N SER A 14 -18.53 12.59 -26.75
CA SER A 14 -19.48 12.20 -25.68
C SER A 14 -19.00 12.62 -24.28
N ALA A 15 -17.69 12.84 -24.09
CA ALA A 15 -17.13 13.30 -22.82
C ALA A 15 -17.25 14.83 -22.62
N ALA A 16 -17.42 15.61 -23.70
CA ALA A 16 -17.59 17.06 -23.62
C ALA A 16 -19.04 17.52 -23.31
N ALA A 17 -20.00 16.59 -23.20
CA ALA A 17 -21.43 16.90 -23.03
C ALA A 17 -22.00 16.64 -21.62
N ARG A 18 -21.17 16.31 -20.61
CA ARG A 18 -21.62 16.10 -19.21
C ARG A 18 -20.77 16.85 -18.18
N ALA A 19 -20.59 18.16 -18.39
CA ALA A 19 -20.14 19.05 -17.34
C ALA A 19 -21.34 19.90 -16.84
N PRO A 20 -21.73 19.82 -15.55
CA PRO A 20 -22.68 20.76 -14.99
C PRO A 20 -22.09 22.17 -14.99
N ARG A 21 -22.83 23.09 -15.62
CA ARG A 21 -22.63 24.54 -15.57
C ARG A 21 -22.93 25.00 -14.15
N HIS A 22 -21.92 25.40 -13.38
CA HIS A 22 -21.90 26.52 -12.42
C HIS A 22 -20.64 26.46 -11.55
N GLN A 23 -19.54 27.03 -12.04
CA GLN A 23 -18.51 27.72 -11.23
C GLN A 23 -17.51 28.42 -12.18
N ALA A 24 -18.05 29.23 -13.10
CA ALA A 24 -17.30 30.11 -13.97
C ALA A 24 -17.39 31.55 -13.44
N SER A 25 -16.51 31.92 -12.52
CA SER A 25 -16.22 33.37 -12.26
C SER A 25 -14.93 33.67 -11.50
N ARG A 26 -14.08 32.70 -11.12
CA ARG A 26 -12.93 32.99 -10.25
C ARG A 26 -11.51 32.72 -10.78
N TRP A 27 -11.35 32.40 -12.07
CA TRP A 27 -10.03 32.07 -12.64
C TRP A 27 -9.68 32.81 -13.95
N MET A 28 -10.24 34.00 -14.18
CA MET A 28 -9.94 34.84 -15.36
C MET A 28 -8.97 36.01 -15.10
N MET A 29 -7.99 35.86 -14.18
CA MET A 29 -6.96 36.89 -13.95
C MET A 29 -5.56 36.31 -13.63
N ALA A 30 -5.10 35.34 -14.41
CA ALA A 30 -3.69 34.94 -14.40
C ALA A 30 -3.29 34.32 -15.75
N GLY A 31 -3.31 35.14 -16.81
CA GLY A 31 -3.00 34.66 -18.16
C GLY A 31 -2.69 35.77 -19.14
N VAL A 32 -1.65 36.58 -18.88
CA VAL A 32 -0.93 37.32 -19.94
C VAL A 32 0.52 37.54 -19.49
N ALA A 33 1.40 36.56 -19.72
CA ALA A 33 2.85 36.75 -19.90
C ALA A 33 3.56 35.39 -20.03
N ALA A 34 3.62 34.82 -21.24
CA ALA A 34 4.72 33.96 -21.72
C ALA A 34 4.36 33.33 -23.08
N THR A 35 4.14 34.16 -24.10
CA THR A 35 4.17 33.73 -25.52
C THR A 35 5.05 34.70 -26.29
N ALA A 36 6.35 34.58 -26.11
CA ALA A 36 7.35 35.17 -27.00
C ALA A 36 8.60 34.28 -26.98
N GLY A 37 8.92 33.67 -28.11
CA GLY A 37 10.22 33.02 -28.32
C GLY A 37 10.17 31.61 -28.89
N CYS A 38 9.49 31.41 -30.02
CA CYS A 38 9.77 30.27 -30.89
C CYS A 38 9.46 30.67 -32.33
N THR A 39 10.49 31.04 -33.10
CA THR A 39 10.62 30.82 -34.56
C THR A 39 11.90 31.49 -35.08
N LEU A 40 12.48 30.88 -36.13
CA LEU A 40 13.69 31.23 -36.90
C LEU A 40 14.99 30.66 -36.30
N SER A 41 15.76 29.80 -36.96
CA SER A 41 16.09 29.79 -38.39
C SER A 41 16.52 28.40 -38.88
N LEU A 42 16.22 28.13 -40.15
CA LEU A 42 16.80 27.08 -40.98
C LEU A 42 17.67 27.74 -42.07
N LEU A 43 18.82 27.08 -42.34
CA LEU A 43 19.69 27.16 -43.52
C LEU A 43 20.68 28.33 -43.64
N VAL A 44 21.98 28.00 -43.70
CA VAL A 44 22.78 27.95 -44.95
C VAL A 44 24.05 27.11 -44.72
N SER A 45 24.42 26.39 -45.78
CA SER A 45 25.47 25.38 -45.95
C SER A 45 26.85 25.97 -46.23
N GLN A 46 27.96 25.31 -45.86
CA GLN A 46 29.12 25.02 -46.75
C GLN A 46 30.31 24.30 -46.07
N SER A 47 30.57 23.07 -46.52
CA SER A 47 31.85 22.41 -46.88
C SER A 47 33.07 22.26 -45.93
N SER A 48 33.49 20.98 -45.80
CA SER A 48 34.86 20.41 -45.65
C SER A 48 35.41 20.15 -44.23
N PRO A 49 36.36 19.20 -44.02
CA PRO A 49 36.12 17.75 -43.96
C PRO A 49 36.70 17.09 -42.67
N ALA A 50 36.29 15.84 -42.41
CA ALA A 50 36.96 14.80 -41.62
C ALA A 50 37.83 15.23 -40.42
N LEU A 51 37.26 15.15 -39.21
CA LEU A 51 38.01 14.85 -38.00
C LEU A 51 37.25 13.76 -37.24
N CYS A 52 37.88 12.59 -37.13
CA CYS A 52 37.47 11.51 -36.24
C CYS A 52 37.39 12.06 -34.82
N VAL A 53 36.17 12.36 -34.37
CA VAL A 53 35.89 12.57 -32.95
C VAL A 53 35.54 11.20 -32.41
N ASP A 54 36.45 10.66 -31.59
CA ASP A 54 36.21 9.48 -30.77
C ASP A 54 34.86 9.65 -30.06
N GLN A 55 33.90 8.83 -30.49
CA GLN A 55 32.61 8.73 -29.85
C GLN A 55 32.88 8.19 -28.43
N PRO A 56 32.52 8.91 -27.36
CA PRO A 56 32.65 8.35 -26.02
C PRO A 56 31.86 7.04 -25.99
N PRO A 57 32.39 5.96 -25.38
CA PRO A 57 31.70 4.68 -25.38
C PRO A 57 30.30 4.89 -24.84
N ALA A 58 29.30 4.42 -25.58
CA ALA A 58 27.91 4.45 -25.18
C ALA A 58 27.81 4.03 -23.71
N PRO A 59 26.99 4.72 -22.88
CA PRO A 59 26.84 4.31 -21.49
C PRO A 59 26.41 2.85 -21.52
N ARG A 60 27.26 1.97 -20.98
CA ARG A 60 26.93 0.57 -20.76
C ARG A 60 25.56 0.57 -20.07
N ARG A 61 24.51 0.12 -20.77
CA ARG A 61 23.25 -0.28 -20.13
C ARG A 61 23.61 -1.51 -19.29
N TRP A 62 24.13 -1.27 -18.09
CA TRP A 62 24.29 -2.30 -17.08
C TRP A 62 22.86 -2.70 -16.70
N ARG A 63 22.37 -3.81 -17.28
CA ARG A 63 21.08 -4.39 -16.89
C ARG A 63 21.17 -4.72 -15.41
N ARG A 64 20.17 -4.26 -14.65
CA ARG A 64 19.92 -4.74 -13.29
C ARG A 64 19.64 -6.25 -13.38
N GLU A 65 20.07 -7.00 -12.37
CA GLU A 65 19.70 -8.41 -12.27
C GLU A 65 18.27 -8.49 -11.74
N PRO A 66 17.33 -9.11 -12.48
CA PRO A 66 15.97 -9.29 -12.01
C PRO A 66 15.93 -10.29 -10.86
N LEU A 67 14.87 -10.26 -10.08
CA LEU A 67 14.64 -11.27 -9.04
C LEU A 67 14.50 -12.67 -9.69
N PRO A 68 15.06 -13.74 -9.07
CA PRO A 68 14.88 -15.09 -9.58
C PRO A 68 13.40 -15.47 -9.63
N LYS A 69 12.96 -16.16 -10.69
CA LYS A 69 11.56 -16.59 -10.85
C LYS A 69 11.03 -17.37 -9.64
N ASN A 70 11.86 -18.23 -9.04
CA ASN A 70 11.46 -18.99 -7.86
C ASN A 70 11.15 -18.10 -6.65
N THR A 71 11.84 -16.96 -6.52
CA THR A 71 11.61 -15.96 -5.49
C THR A 71 10.28 -15.23 -5.73
N ILE A 72 9.96 -14.92 -7.00
CA ILE A 72 8.67 -14.32 -7.39
C ILE A 72 7.52 -15.27 -7.06
N VAL A 73 7.66 -16.55 -7.42
CA VAL A 73 6.66 -17.59 -7.10
C VAL A 73 6.46 -17.71 -5.59
N ALA A 74 7.54 -17.82 -4.81
CA ALA A 74 7.44 -17.91 -3.35
C ALA A 74 6.80 -16.67 -2.72
N LEU A 75 7.10 -15.48 -3.22
CA LEU A 75 6.47 -14.24 -2.78
C LEU A 75 4.98 -14.22 -3.11
N ALA A 76 4.62 -14.61 -4.32
CA ALA A 76 3.23 -14.72 -4.74
C ALA A 76 2.46 -15.72 -3.89
N SER A 77 3.04 -16.89 -3.58
CA SER A 77 2.42 -17.88 -2.69
C SER A 77 2.26 -17.39 -1.25
N LEU A 78 3.19 -16.58 -0.75
CA LEU A 78 3.05 -15.96 0.57
C LEU A 78 1.87 -14.96 0.62
N ILE A 79 1.65 -14.23 -0.47
CA ILE A 79 0.52 -13.29 -0.60
C ILE A 79 -0.79 -14.06 -0.84
N ASN A 80 -0.80 -15.05 -1.72
CA ASN A 80 -1.94 -15.92 -2.02
C ASN A 80 -2.47 -16.67 -0.79
N ALA A 81 -1.61 -16.96 0.18
CA ALA A 81 -2.05 -17.58 1.43
C ALA A 81 -2.92 -16.67 2.33
N ALA A 82 -3.06 -15.38 1.98
CA ALA A 82 -3.77 -14.38 2.77
C ALA A 82 -4.74 -13.51 1.94
N VAL A 83 -4.64 -13.55 0.62
CA VAL A 83 -5.65 -13.03 -0.31
C VAL A 83 -6.60 -14.20 -0.61
N ASP A 84 -7.90 -13.93 -0.65
CA ASP A 84 -8.91 -14.87 -1.15
C ASP A 84 -9.72 -14.14 -2.22
N ILE A 85 -9.50 -14.52 -3.48
CA ILE A 85 -10.23 -13.99 -4.64
C ILE A 85 -11.53 -14.79 -4.82
N PRO A 86 -12.71 -14.16 -4.61
CA PRO A 86 -13.97 -14.88 -4.60
C PRO A 86 -14.32 -15.50 -5.96
N GLY A 87 -14.62 -16.80 -5.94
CA GLY A 87 -15.06 -17.55 -7.13
C GLY A 87 -13.93 -18.05 -8.02
N MET A 88 -12.69 -18.00 -7.53
CA MET A 88 -11.49 -18.53 -8.18
C MET A 88 -11.00 -19.78 -7.44
N ASP A 89 -10.37 -20.72 -8.14
CA ASP A 89 -9.66 -21.81 -7.47
C ASP A 89 -8.21 -21.40 -7.14
N GLU A 90 -7.58 -22.12 -6.20
CA GLU A 90 -6.25 -21.78 -5.67
C GLU A 90 -5.16 -21.73 -6.77
N ASP A 91 -5.28 -22.53 -7.83
CA ASP A 91 -4.28 -22.57 -8.91
C ASP A 91 -4.43 -21.35 -9.83
N GLU A 92 -5.67 -20.98 -10.19
CA GLU A 92 -5.98 -19.77 -10.95
C GLU A 92 -5.61 -18.51 -10.18
N GLU A 93 -5.90 -18.48 -8.88
CA GLU A 93 -5.57 -17.38 -7.97
C GLU A 93 -4.05 -17.17 -7.92
N GLN A 94 -3.31 -18.25 -7.70
CA GLN A 94 -1.85 -18.23 -7.66
C GLN A 94 -1.25 -17.71 -8.98
N GLU A 95 -1.79 -18.08 -10.14
CA GLU A 95 -1.32 -17.58 -11.44
C GLU A 95 -1.54 -16.07 -11.58
N ILE A 96 -2.73 -15.57 -11.18
CA ILE A 96 -3.08 -14.16 -11.26
C ILE A 96 -2.23 -13.32 -10.29
N ILE A 97 -2.09 -13.77 -9.04
CA ILE A 97 -1.27 -13.09 -8.04
C ILE A 97 0.20 -13.10 -8.47
N GLN A 98 0.71 -14.22 -8.97
CA GLN A 98 2.09 -14.29 -9.47
C GLN A 98 2.35 -13.29 -10.61
N SER A 99 1.41 -13.20 -11.55
CA SER A 99 1.48 -12.24 -12.66
C SER A 99 1.49 -10.79 -12.15
N ALA A 100 0.63 -10.46 -11.17
CA ALA A 100 0.60 -9.14 -10.57
C ALA A 100 1.91 -8.80 -9.84
N VAL A 101 2.43 -9.74 -9.04
CA VAL A 101 3.70 -9.61 -8.32
C VAL A 101 4.86 -9.42 -9.30
N GLU A 102 4.91 -10.15 -10.42
CA GLU A 102 5.95 -9.99 -11.45
C GLU A 102 5.95 -8.58 -12.07
N VAL A 103 4.76 -8.03 -12.35
CA VAL A 103 4.61 -6.66 -12.86
C VAL A 103 5.07 -5.63 -11.82
N ILE A 104 4.65 -5.76 -10.56
CA ILE A 104 5.05 -4.85 -9.48
C ILE A 104 6.57 -4.88 -9.28
N ILE A 105 7.15 -6.08 -9.25
CA ILE A 105 8.61 -6.28 -9.14
C ILE A 105 9.35 -5.60 -10.28
N THR A 106 8.85 -5.73 -11.51
CA THR A 106 9.46 -5.11 -12.69
C THR A 106 9.40 -3.58 -12.62
N GLU A 107 8.26 -3.03 -12.22
CA GLU A 107 8.10 -1.57 -12.06
C GLU A 107 8.96 -1.04 -10.91
N MET A 108 9.05 -1.80 -9.80
CA MET A 108 9.87 -1.45 -8.65
C MET A 108 11.37 -1.55 -8.95
N GLU A 109 11.78 -2.53 -9.75
CA GLU A 109 13.13 -2.64 -10.29
C GLU A 109 13.50 -1.36 -11.01
N ASP A 110 12.62 -0.83 -11.87
CA ASP A 110 12.85 0.39 -12.66
C ASP A 110 12.83 1.66 -11.79
N PHE A 111 11.86 1.76 -10.87
CA PHE A 111 11.64 2.93 -10.02
C PHE A 111 12.76 3.14 -8.97
N LEU A 112 13.25 2.05 -8.37
CA LEU A 112 14.20 2.18 -7.26
C LEU A 112 15.62 2.58 -7.71
N PRO A 113 16.34 3.36 -6.88
CA PRO A 113 17.77 3.53 -7.09
C PRO A 113 18.47 2.18 -6.98
N ARG A 114 19.51 1.97 -7.80
CA ARG A 114 20.26 0.71 -7.87
C ARG A 114 20.75 0.22 -6.51
N SER A 115 21.15 1.14 -5.64
CA SER A 115 21.61 0.80 -4.29
C SER A 115 20.53 0.25 -3.36
N TYR A 116 19.25 0.50 -3.65
CA TYR A 116 18.11 -0.10 -2.92
C TYR A 116 17.76 -1.45 -3.54
N TRP A 117 17.68 -1.52 -4.86
CA TRP A 117 17.41 -2.77 -5.58
C TRP A 117 18.45 -3.85 -5.30
N GLU A 118 19.73 -3.51 -5.28
CA GLU A 118 20.78 -4.49 -4.97
C GLU A 118 20.65 -5.05 -3.55
N ARG A 119 20.01 -4.35 -2.60
CA ARG A 119 19.81 -4.86 -1.24
C ARG A 119 18.75 -5.94 -1.16
N THR A 120 17.70 -5.85 -1.97
CA THR A 120 16.64 -6.87 -2.02
C THR A 120 17.18 -8.17 -2.64
N ASN A 121 18.11 -8.04 -3.60
CA ASN A 121 18.67 -9.16 -4.36
C ASN A 121 19.99 -9.72 -3.77
N CYS A 122 20.63 -9.01 -2.83
CA CYS A 122 21.83 -9.50 -2.14
C CYS A 122 21.48 -10.64 -1.18
N LYS A 123 21.81 -11.86 -1.58
CA LYS A 123 22.01 -12.96 -0.63
C LYS A 123 23.05 -12.50 0.38
N MET A 124 22.76 -12.62 1.68
CA MET A 124 23.81 -12.53 2.70
C MET A 124 24.79 -13.69 2.46
N GLN A 125 25.83 -13.47 1.66
CA GLN A 125 26.91 -14.43 1.55
C GLN A 125 27.76 -14.33 2.82
N PRO A 126 27.96 -15.42 3.58
CA PRO A 126 28.89 -15.43 4.68
C PRO A 126 30.28 -15.05 4.13
N MET A 127 31.00 -14.19 4.85
CA MET A 127 32.36 -13.77 4.49
C MET A 127 33.31 -14.99 4.50
N ALA A 128 33.38 -15.70 3.38
CA ALA A 128 34.47 -16.63 3.11
C ALA A 128 35.70 -15.81 2.69
N HIS A 129 36.82 -16.08 3.36
CA HIS A 129 38.07 -15.35 3.27
C HIS A 129 38.59 -15.12 1.83
N GLY A 130 39.02 -13.88 1.57
CA GLY A 130 40.18 -13.58 0.71
C GLY A 130 40.00 -13.79 -0.79
N GLY A 131 39.48 -12.79 -1.50
CA GLY A 131 39.57 -12.71 -2.96
C GLY A 131 39.00 -11.42 -3.52
N ARG A 132 39.78 -10.68 -4.31
CA ARG A 132 39.45 -9.35 -4.84
C ARG A 132 38.44 -9.41 -6.00
N ARG A 133 37.38 -8.57 -5.86
CA ARG A 133 36.51 -7.91 -6.86
C ARG A 133 35.49 -8.79 -7.60
N ASP A 134 34.20 -8.52 -7.31
CA ASP A 134 33.39 -7.70 -8.21
C ASP A 134 32.42 -6.81 -7.43
N VAL A 135 32.15 -5.64 -8.00
CA VAL A 135 31.52 -4.47 -7.37
C VAL A 135 30.00 -4.66 -7.32
N GLY A 136 29.52 -5.47 -6.39
CA GLY A 136 28.18 -5.25 -5.82
C GLY A 136 28.29 -4.10 -4.83
N ILE A 137 27.39 -3.12 -4.87
CA ILE A 137 27.36 -2.08 -3.84
C ILE A 137 26.97 -2.81 -2.55
N MET A 138 27.97 -3.27 -1.79
CA MET A 138 27.79 -3.73 -0.41
C MET A 138 27.43 -2.52 0.44
N THR A 139 26.19 -2.05 0.30
CA THR A 139 25.59 -1.17 1.28
C THR A 139 25.25 -2.02 2.49
N THR A 140 26.25 -2.24 3.33
CA THR A 140 26.11 -2.76 4.70
C THR A 140 25.30 -1.83 5.62
N LYS A 141 24.80 -0.71 5.10
CA LYS A 141 23.94 0.22 5.82
C LYS A 141 22.49 -0.16 5.59
N ILE A 142 21.89 -0.77 6.61
CA ILE A 142 20.43 -0.96 6.77
C ILE A 142 19.68 0.34 6.42
N VAL A 143 18.54 0.25 5.73
CA VAL A 143 17.65 1.40 5.55
C VAL A 143 17.01 1.72 6.90
N PRO A 144 17.12 2.95 7.45
CA PRO A 144 16.42 3.31 8.68
C PRO A 144 14.90 3.21 8.52
N ASP A 145 14.19 2.79 9.56
CA ASP A 145 12.74 2.53 9.50
C ASP A 145 11.93 3.71 8.96
N ALA A 146 12.20 4.93 9.44
CA ALA A 146 11.52 6.14 8.94
C ALA A 146 11.73 6.40 7.44
N GLN A 147 12.88 5.98 6.90
CA GLN A 147 13.15 6.09 5.46
C GLN A 147 12.49 4.96 4.68
N ARG A 148 12.40 3.76 5.26
CA ARG A 148 11.66 2.63 4.69
C ARG A 148 10.17 2.96 4.58
N GLU A 149 9.55 3.43 5.66
CA GLU A 149 8.14 3.81 5.69
C GLU A 149 7.79 4.88 4.65
N LEU A 150 8.64 5.91 4.53
CA LEU A 150 8.43 6.96 3.53
C LEU A 150 8.58 6.43 2.09
N MET A 151 9.50 5.49 1.87
CA MET A 151 9.69 4.86 0.57
C MET A 151 8.52 3.94 0.22
N GLU A 152 8.10 3.11 1.16
CA GLU A 152 6.94 2.21 1.08
C GLU A 152 5.68 3.01 0.70
N ALA A 153 5.35 4.06 1.46
CA ALA A 153 4.19 4.90 1.18
C ALA A 153 4.21 5.50 -0.23
N ARG A 154 5.38 5.96 -0.71
CA ARG A 154 5.53 6.53 -2.07
C ARG A 154 5.40 5.48 -3.17
N LEU A 155 5.95 4.29 -2.96
CA LEU A 155 5.86 3.18 -3.91
C LEU A 155 4.42 2.70 -4.03
N VAL A 156 3.75 2.51 -2.90
CA VAL A 156 2.33 2.15 -2.85
C VAL A 156 1.50 3.19 -3.60
N GLU A 157 1.62 4.48 -3.23
CA GLU A 157 0.88 5.57 -3.88
C GLU A 157 1.14 5.63 -5.40
N HIS A 158 2.39 5.37 -5.83
CA HIS A 158 2.75 5.37 -7.24
C HIS A 158 2.14 4.19 -7.99
N PHE A 159 2.27 2.97 -7.46
CA PHE A 159 1.81 1.74 -8.09
C PHE A 159 0.30 1.62 -8.13
N GLN A 160 -0.40 2.05 -7.08
CA GLN A 160 -1.87 2.10 -7.08
C GLN A 160 -2.42 3.03 -8.18
N ARG A 161 -1.68 4.10 -8.53
CA ARG A 161 -2.08 5.03 -9.61
C ARG A 161 -1.72 4.57 -11.01
N THR A 162 -0.68 3.75 -11.15
CA THR A 162 -0.06 3.45 -12.46
C THR A 162 -0.32 2.03 -12.92
N LEU A 163 -0.41 1.08 -12.00
CA LEU A 163 -0.67 -0.32 -12.31
C LEU A 163 -2.17 -0.57 -12.34
N HIS A 164 -2.58 -1.47 -13.23
CA HIS A 164 -3.94 -1.94 -13.32
C HIS A 164 -3.95 -3.42 -13.68
N PHE A 165 -4.61 -4.23 -12.86
CA PHE A 165 -4.69 -5.67 -13.04
C PHE A 165 -6.12 -6.07 -13.46
N PRO A 166 -6.33 -6.55 -14.71
CA PRO A 166 -7.67 -6.77 -15.26
C PRO A 166 -8.54 -7.80 -14.53
N TYR A 167 -7.93 -8.70 -13.77
CA TYR A 167 -8.60 -9.82 -13.09
C TYR A 167 -8.71 -9.63 -11.58
N LEU A 168 -8.21 -8.50 -11.06
CA LEU A 168 -8.26 -8.18 -9.65
C LEU A 168 -9.30 -7.08 -9.40
N SER A 169 -9.99 -7.18 -8.28
CA SER A 169 -10.74 -6.05 -7.76
C SER A 169 -9.77 -4.92 -7.37
N ALA A 170 -10.26 -3.69 -7.22
CA ALA A 170 -9.42 -2.58 -6.72
C ALA A 170 -8.82 -2.91 -5.34
N GLN A 171 -9.62 -3.58 -4.50
CA GLN A 171 -9.26 -4.01 -3.17
C GLN A 171 -8.11 -5.02 -3.18
N ASP A 172 -8.23 -6.09 -3.98
CA ASP A 172 -7.19 -7.13 -4.05
C ASP A 172 -5.92 -6.59 -4.74
N GLN A 173 -6.07 -5.70 -5.73
CA GLN A 173 -4.95 -4.98 -6.34
C GLN A 173 -4.18 -4.16 -5.29
N ASP A 174 -4.88 -3.35 -4.48
CA ASP A 174 -4.24 -2.51 -3.46
C ASP A 174 -3.50 -3.38 -2.44
N LEU A 175 -4.11 -4.49 -2.05
CA LEU A 175 -3.55 -5.47 -1.12
C LEU A 175 -2.27 -6.12 -1.66
N ILE A 176 -2.29 -6.60 -2.90
CA ILE A 176 -1.12 -7.24 -3.54
C ILE A 176 0.02 -6.22 -3.73
N VAL A 177 -0.30 -4.98 -4.11
CA VAL A 177 0.68 -3.89 -4.21
C VAL A 177 1.32 -3.62 -2.84
N HIS A 178 0.50 -3.40 -1.81
CA HIS A 178 0.99 -3.05 -0.48
C HIS A 178 1.81 -4.19 0.15
N ALA A 179 1.33 -5.44 0.03
CA ALA A 179 2.05 -6.62 0.50
C ALA A 179 3.41 -6.79 -0.20
N THR A 180 3.44 -6.68 -1.53
CA THR A 180 4.67 -6.82 -2.33
C THR A 180 5.69 -5.75 -1.94
N VAL A 181 5.28 -4.49 -1.85
CA VAL A 181 6.16 -3.37 -1.48
C VAL A 181 6.67 -3.53 -0.05
N ALA A 182 5.80 -3.90 0.90
CA ALA A 182 6.18 -4.09 2.30
C ALA A 182 7.23 -5.20 2.47
N ILE A 183 7.00 -6.38 1.87
CA ILE A 183 7.92 -7.52 1.98
C ILE A 183 9.28 -7.18 1.38
N LEU A 184 9.31 -6.54 0.20
CA LEU A 184 10.56 -6.15 -0.43
C LEU A 184 11.27 -5.03 0.34
N SER A 185 10.52 -4.11 0.94
CA SER A 185 11.08 -3.04 1.79
C SER A 185 11.66 -3.60 3.10
N ASP A 186 11.01 -4.59 3.71
CA ASP A 186 11.49 -5.32 4.88
C ASP A 186 12.78 -6.10 4.56
N SER A 187 12.95 -6.57 3.33
CA SER A 187 14.21 -7.20 2.92
C SER A 187 15.42 -6.23 2.92
N MET A 188 15.18 -4.92 3.07
CA MET A 188 16.22 -3.89 3.11
C MET A 188 16.65 -3.48 4.53
N THR A 189 16.00 -3.96 5.59
CA THR A 189 16.22 -3.54 6.98
C THR A 189 17.12 -4.46 7.81
N GLY A 190 17.57 -5.58 7.26
CA GLY A 190 18.56 -6.48 7.89
C GLY A 190 18.22 -7.95 7.79
N THR A 191 16.98 -8.30 7.44
CA THR A 191 16.55 -9.66 7.09
C THR A 191 16.60 -9.84 5.58
N SER A 192 17.23 -10.90 5.08
CA SER A 192 17.27 -11.12 3.63
C SER A 192 15.90 -11.56 3.09
N LEU A 193 15.63 -11.31 1.80
CA LEU A 193 14.39 -11.76 1.16
C LEU A 193 14.24 -13.29 1.23
N ASP A 194 15.34 -14.03 1.03
CA ASP A 194 15.37 -15.48 1.18
C ASP A 194 15.01 -15.91 2.62
N GLU A 195 15.46 -15.19 3.65
CA GLU A 195 15.06 -15.45 5.04
C GLU A 195 13.58 -15.15 5.28
N ILE A 196 13.03 -14.08 4.69
CA ILE A 196 11.60 -13.75 4.82
C ILE A 196 10.75 -14.82 4.16
N LEU A 197 11.13 -15.27 2.96
CA LEU A 197 10.39 -16.30 2.21
C LEU A 197 10.58 -17.71 2.80
N ALA A 198 11.71 -17.97 3.47
CA ALA A 198 11.96 -19.24 4.16
C ALA A 198 11.26 -19.33 5.52
N ARG A 199 10.79 -18.20 6.08
CA ARG A 199 9.97 -18.23 7.29
C ARG A 199 8.65 -18.91 6.96
N LYS A 200 8.34 -19.96 7.71
CA LYS A 200 6.98 -20.52 7.76
C LYS A 200 5.98 -19.56 8.40
N SER A 201 6.48 -18.51 9.06
CA SER A 201 5.69 -17.53 9.79
C SER A 201 5.51 -16.24 8.98
N THR A 202 4.26 -15.87 8.70
CA THR A 202 3.88 -14.56 8.13
C THR A 202 4.41 -13.42 9.01
N SER A 203 4.90 -12.33 8.41
CA SER A 203 5.38 -11.18 9.18
C SER A 203 4.21 -10.41 9.79
N VAL A 204 4.39 -9.86 10.99
CA VAL A 204 3.39 -9.02 11.65
C VAL A 204 3.04 -7.80 10.79
N SER A 205 4.03 -7.22 10.10
CA SER A 205 3.83 -6.12 9.15
C SER A 205 2.85 -6.50 8.03
N LEU A 206 3.02 -7.70 7.46
CA LEU A 206 2.16 -8.20 6.39
C LEU A 206 0.74 -8.46 6.89
N VAL A 207 0.59 -9.02 8.09
CA VAL A 207 -0.73 -9.22 8.73
C VAL A 207 -1.40 -7.90 9.09
N ALA A 208 -0.65 -6.89 9.49
CA ALA A 208 -1.18 -5.55 9.72
C ALA A 208 -1.80 -4.95 8.45
N ILE A 209 -1.19 -5.17 7.29
CA ILE A 209 -1.74 -4.74 5.99
C ILE A 209 -3.06 -5.46 5.72
N PHE A 210 -3.09 -6.78 5.87
CA PHE A 210 -4.32 -7.56 5.67
C PHE A 210 -5.45 -7.15 6.61
N ILE A 211 -5.16 -6.87 7.88
CA ILE A 211 -6.16 -6.41 8.84
C ILE A 211 -6.68 -5.01 8.46
N ARG A 212 -5.80 -4.07 8.09
CA ARG A 212 -6.23 -2.71 7.71
C ARG A 212 -7.13 -2.71 6.47
N GLU A 213 -6.78 -3.54 5.50
CA GLU A 213 -7.55 -3.80 4.30
C GLU A 213 -8.91 -4.41 4.67
N ALA A 214 -8.92 -5.51 5.44
CA ALA A 214 -10.15 -6.17 5.87
C ALA A 214 -11.08 -5.25 6.69
N MET A 215 -10.53 -4.21 7.29
CA MET A 215 -11.25 -3.17 8.02
C MET A 215 -11.67 -1.97 7.14
N GLY A 216 -11.29 -1.94 5.86
CA GLY A 216 -11.61 -0.87 4.93
C GLY A 216 -10.96 0.48 5.29
N ILE A 217 -9.86 0.46 6.07
CA ILE A 217 -9.21 1.68 6.58
C ILE A 217 -8.62 2.51 5.43
N ASP A 218 -8.12 1.83 4.40
CA ASP A 218 -7.43 2.46 3.28
C ASP A 218 -8.40 3.13 2.28
N ASN A 219 -9.68 2.74 2.29
CA ASN A 219 -10.73 3.37 1.47
C ASN A 219 -11.47 4.48 2.24
N VAL A 220 -10.78 5.61 2.40
CA VAL A 220 -11.24 6.75 3.21
C VAL A 220 -12.56 7.36 2.69
N GLU A 221 -12.85 7.28 1.39
CA GLU A 221 -14.09 7.83 0.83
C GLU A 221 -15.29 6.93 1.12
N ASP A 222 -15.14 5.60 1.03
CA ASP A 222 -16.21 4.68 1.44
C ASP A 222 -16.43 4.76 2.95
N LEU A 223 -15.35 4.81 3.75
CA LEU A 223 -15.45 5.05 5.19
C LEU A 223 -16.16 6.38 5.51
N ARG A 224 -15.92 7.43 4.74
CA ARG A 224 -16.62 8.71 4.89
C ARG A 224 -18.12 8.55 4.63
N ASN A 225 -18.50 7.85 3.56
CA ASN A 225 -19.90 7.62 3.20
C ASN A 225 -20.62 6.78 4.26
N GLU A 226 -19.96 5.75 4.79
CA GLU A 226 -20.48 4.91 5.86
C GLU A 226 -20.64 5.68 7.17
N VAL A 227 -19.63 6.49 7.55
CA VAL A 227 -19.72 7.35 8.74
C VAL A 227 -20.86 8.38 8.61
N ILE A 228 -21.13 8.92 7.42
CA ILE A 228 -22.30 9.77 7.18
C ILE A 228 -23.60 8.99 7.47
N GLY A 229 -23.70 7.74 7.00
CA GLY A 229 -24.85 6.86 7.25
C GLY A 229 -25.01 6.50 8.73
N MET A 230 -23.92 6.30 9.46
CA MET A 230 -23.92 6.01 10.90
C MET A 230 -24.41 7.18 11.76
N ILE A 231 -24.35 8.42 11.25
CA ILE A 231 -24.76 9.64 11.97
C ILE A 231 -26.26 9.92 11.88
N GLU A 232 -27.06 9.05 11.25
CA GLU A 232 -28.53 9.04 11.39
C GLU A 232 -28.94 8.55 12.79
N LEU A 233 -28.61 9.34 13.81
CA LEU A 233 -28.93 9.05 15.20
C LEU A 233 -30.41 9.38 15.48
N PRO A 234 -31.08 8.59 16.34
CA PRO A 234 -32.44 8.90 16.81
C PRO A 234 -32.51 10.19 17.64
N ILE A 235 -31.35 10.74 18.03
CA ILE A 235 -31.23 12.00 18.77
C ILE A 235 -30.57 13.02 17.83
N PRO A 236 -31.19 14.18 17.54
CA PRO A 236 -30.60 15.19 16.68
C PRO A 236 -29.33 15.75 17.34
N LEU A 237 -28.17 15.47 16.75
CA LEU A 237 -26.92 16.06 17.19
C LEU A 237 -26.88 17.55 16.86
N PRO A 238 -26.21 18.38 17.69
CA PRO A 238 -25.97 19.78 17.34
C PRO A 238 -25.24 19.89 16.00
N GLU A 239 -25.67 20.79 15.12
CA GLU A 239 -25.09 20.99 13.79
C GLU A 239 -23.55 21.23 13.80
N PRO A 240 -22.96 21.95 14.79
CA PRO A 240 -21.50 22.08 14.90
C PRO A 240 -20.79 20.75 15.12
N LEU A 241 -21.41 19.83 15.86
CA LEU A 241 -20.88 18.50 16.13
C LEU A 241 -20.95 17.62 14.89
N VAL A 242 -22.07 17.66 14.16
CA VAL A 242 -22.20 16.98 12.86
C VAL A 242 -21.12 17.47 11.90
N LYS A 243 -20.92 18.79 11.79
CA LYS A 243 -19.85 19.36 10.96
C LYS A 243 -18.46 18.94 11.43
N TYR A 244 -18.21 18.84 12.74
CA TYR A 244 -16.94 18.37 13.28
C TYR A 244 -16.67 16.90 12.92
N VAL A 245 -17.63 16.02 13.15
CA VAL A 245 -17.51 14.58 12.83
C VAL A 245 -17.32 14.38 11.33
N LEU A 246 -18.09 15.07 10.49
CA LEU A 246 -17.98 14.96 9.04
C LEU A 246 -16.69 15.58 8.47
N SER A 247 -16.18 16.66 9.06
CA SER A 247 -14.98 17.36 8.53
C SER A 247 -13.66 16.83 9.07
N LYS A 248 -13.61 16.37 10.32
CA LYS A 248 -12.38 15.92 10.99
C LYS A 248 -12.49 14.52 11.57
N GLY A 249 -13.71 14.05 11.85
CA GLY A 249 -13.93 12.78 12.49
C GLY A 249 -13.46 11.59 11.65
N VAL A 250 -13.68 11.62 10.33
CA VAL A 250 -13.22 10.54 9.44
C VAL A 250 -11.70 10.42 9.43
N THR A 251 -10.96 11.53 9.27
CA THR A 251 -9.49 11.49 9.31
C THR A 251 -8.98 11.02 10.66
N MET A 252 -9.60 11.47 11.76
CA MET A 252 -9.25 11.01 13.10
C MET A 252 -9.54 9.52 13.28
N LEU A 253 -10.67 9.03 12.75
CA LEU A 253 -11.07 7.64 12.81
C LEU A 253 -10.07 6.76 12.06
N VAL A 254 -9.65 7.14 10.85
CA VAL A 254 -8.59 6.44 10.09
C VAL A 254 -7.31 6.34 10.91
N THR A 255 -6.88 7.43 11.56
CA THR A 255 -5.69 7.40 12.44
C THR A 255 -5.89 6.48 13.64
N ILE A 256 -7.04 6.55 14.31
CA ILE A 256 -7.37 5.72 15.47
C ILE A 256 -7.39 4.24 15.10
N LEU A 257 -7.97 3.88 13.95
CA LEU A 257 -8.07 2.50 13.50
C LEU A 257 -6.68 1.94 13.15
N ASN A 258 -5.84 2.72 12.46
CA ASN A 258 -4.45 2.34 12.21
C ASN A 258 -3.68 2.08 13.52
N ASP A 259 -3.73 3.03 14.46
CA ASP A 259 -3.06 2.90 15.76
C ASP A 259 -3.60 1.71 16.56
N ALA A 260 -4.90 1.41 16.45
CA ALA A 260 -5.52 0.29 17.14
C ALA A 260 -5.02 -1.06 16.62
N VAL A 261 -4.85 -1.20 15.30
CA VAL A 261 -4.27 -2.40 14.68
C VAL A 261 -2.83 -2.60 15.15
N ASP A 262 -2.01 -1.54 15.11
CA ASP A 262 -0.60 -1.62 15.55
C ASP A 262 -0.48 -1.97 17.03
N ASN A 263 -1.29 -1.35 17.89
CA ASN A 263 -1.32 -1.65 19.32
C ASN A 263 -1.77 -3.10 19.59
N ALA A 264 -2.84 -3.56 18.94
CA ALA A 264 -3.34 -4.92 19.11
C ALA A 264 -2.31 -5.97 18.67
N LEU A 265 -1.66 -5.76 17.53
CA LEU A 265 -0.60 -6.64 17.05
C LEU A 265 0.62 -6.63 17.97
N ALA A 266 1.02 -5.46 18.49
CA ALA A 266 2.11 -5.37 19.45
C ALA A 266 1.79 -6.05 20.79
N GLU A 267 0.56 -5.92 21.29
CA GLU A 267 0.10 -6.58 22.53
C GLU A 267 0.11 -8.11 22.41
N CYS A 268 -0.30 -8.65 21.25
CA CYS A 268 -0.49 -10.08 21.05
C CYS A 268 0.73 -10.81 20.48
N PHE A 269 1.49 -10.14 19.60
CA PHE A 269 2.55 -10.73 18.77
C PHE A 269 3.86 -9.93 18.78
N GLY A 270 3.95 -8.85 19.56
CA GLY A 270 5.17 -8.08 19.72
C GLY A 270 6.30 -8.87 20.39
N PRO A 271 7.52 -8.31 20.45
CA PRO A 271 8.68 -8.98 21.06
C PRO A 271 8.51 -9.26 22.55
N MET A 272 7.64 -8.51 23.23
CA MET A 272 7.21 -8.74 24.61
C MET A 272 5.68 -8.66 24.65
N PRO A 273 4.97 -9.76 24.30
CA PRO A 273 3.52 -9.75 24.24
C PRO A 273 2.95 -9.59 25.66
N SER A 274 2.05 -8.63 25.82
CA SER A 274 1.34 -8.38 27.08
C SER A 274 0.05 -9.19 27.20
N ARG A 275 -0.46 -9.72 26.07
CA ARG A 275 -1.64 -10.58 26.00
C ARG A 275 -1.34 -11.84 25.21
N GLU A 276 -1.55 -12.98 25.87
CA GLU A 276 -1.58 -14.26 25.16
C GLU A 276 -2.97 -14.50 24.60
N ILE A 277 -3.02 -14.85 23.32
CA ILE A 277 -4.24 -15.22 22.62
C ILE A 277 -4.07 -16.61 21.98
N ALA A 278 -5.14 -17.39 22.02
CA ALA A 278 -5.23 -18.73 21.46
C ALA A 278 -6.13 -18.79 20.22
N THR A 279 -7.03 -17.82 20.06
CA THR A 279 -8.02 -17.79 18.97
C THR A 279 -8.08 -16.42 18.27
N PRO A 280 -8.48 -16.36 16.99
CA PRO A 280 -8.69 -15.08 16.31
C PRO A 280 -9.76 -14.20 16.97
N LYS A 281 -10.76 -14.80 17.61
CA LYS A 281 -11.78 -14.07 18.38
C LYS A 281 -11.20 -13.27 19.54
N GLU A 282 -10.22 -13.84 20.26
CA GLU A 282 -9.54 -13.12 21.33
C GLU A 282 -8.73 -11.92 20.78
N PHE A 283 -8.17 -12.04 19.57
CA PHE A 283 -7.55 -10.90 18.89
C PHE A 283 -8.57 -9.82 18.55
N GLU A 284 -9.74 -10.19 18.02
CA GLU A 284 -10.83 -9.24 17.71
C GLU A 284 -11.25 -8.45 18.97
N GLU A 285 -11.35 -9.12 20.12
CA GLU A 285 -11.65 -8.46 21.40
C GLU A 285 -10.56 -7.44 21.79
N VAL A 286 -9.28 -7.81 21.64
CA VAL A 286 -8.15 -6.90 21.88
C VAL A 286 -8.19 -5.69 20.94
N LEU A 287 -8.46 -5.93 19.66
CA LEU A 287 -8.60 -4.89 18.65
C LEU A 287 -9.74 -3.93 18.99
N ARG A 288 -10.94 -4.45 19.30
CA ARG A 288 -12.09 -3.64 19.72
C ARG A 288 -11.79 -2.81 20.97
N ILE A 289 -11.12 -3.38 21.97
CA ILE A 289 -10.70 -2.66 23.18
C ILE A 289 -9.77 -1.49 22.82
N ASN A 290 -8.80 -1.72 21.94
CA ASN A 290 -7.86 -0.69 21.49
C ASN A 290 -8.57 0.43 20.72
N VAL A 291 -9.48 0.10 19.79
CA VAL A 291 -10.30 1.09 19.06
C VAL A 291 -11.10 1.94 20.03
N VAL A 292 -11.82 1.33 20.97
CA VAL A 292 -12.64 2.04 21.97
C VAL A 292 -11.79 2.95 22.85
N SER A 293 -10.65 2.45 23.35
CA SER A 293 -9.71 3.20 24.19
C SER A 293 -9.18 4.44 23.45
N LEU A 294 -8.76 4.27 22.21
CA LEU A 294 -8.25 5.35 21.37
C LEU A 294 -9.34 6.35 20.96
N LEU A 295 -10.58 5.90 20.74
CA LEU A 295 -11.73 6.79 20.55
C LEU A 295 -11.93 7.69 21.77
N TYR A 296 -11.98 7.15 22.99
CA TYR A 296 -12.08 8.00 24.19
C TYR A 296 -10.89 8.94 24.37
N ALA A 297 -9.69 8.52 23.98
CA ALA A 297 -8.48 9.32 24.17
C ALA A 297 -8.31 10.43 23.12
N LYS A 298 -8.71 10.19 21.86
CA LYS A 298 -8.40 11.06 20.72
C LYS A 298 -9.64 11.69 20.08
N PHE A 299 -10.82 11.09 20.25
CA PHE A 299 -12.07 11.56 19.64
C PHE A 299 -12.85 12.44 20.63
N ASP A 300 -12.36 13.66 20.86
CA ASP A 300 -13.00 14.60 21.79
C ASP A 300 -14.32 15.15 21.21
N LEU A 301 -15.43 14.64 21.74
CA LEU A 301 -16.78 15.11 21.44
C LEU A 301 -17.16 16.21 22.44
N PHE A 302 -16.54 17.38 22.28
CA PHE A 302 -16.77 18.57 23.10
C PHE A 302 -18.25 18.78 23.43
N LEU A 303 -18.54 19.03 24.71
CA LEU A 303 -19.85 19.42 25.25
C LEU A 303 -20.95 18.34 25.26
N LEU A 304 -20.65 17.08 24.91
CA LEU A 304 -21.60 15.99 25.10
C LEU A 304 -21.59 15.47 26.55
N PRO A 305 -22.75 15.14 27.13
CA PRO A 305 -22.80 14.36 28.36
C PRO A 305 -22.11 13.00 28.16
N ARG A 306 -21.37 12.53 29.17
CA ARG A 306 -20.64 11.25 29.13
C ARG A 306 -21.48 10.05 28.69
N PHE A 307 -22.78 10.02 28.99
CA PHE A 307 -23.65 8.92 28.55
C PHE A 307 -23.93 8.96 27.04
N VAL A 308 -24.04 10.16 26.45
CA VAL A 308 -24.23 10.34 25.01
C VAL A 308 -22.94 10.00 24.28
N GLU A 309 -21.79 10.45 24.79
CA GLU A 309 -20.46 10.10 24.27
C GLU A 309 -20.24 8.58 24.23
N ARG A 310 -20.52 7.89 25.34
CA ARG A 310 -20.46 6.42 25.42
C ARG A 310 -21.36 5.74 24.41
N PHE A 311 -22.60 6.22 24.28
CA PHE A 311 -23.56 5.68 23.33
C PHE A 311 -23.09 5.88 21.88
N LEU A 312 -22.56 7.06 21.55
CA LEU A 312 -22.05 7.40 20.22
C LEU A 312 -20.84 6.55 19.86
N ILE A 313 -19.87 6.42 20.78
CA ILE A 313 -18.68 5.58 20.57
C ILE A 313 -19.07 4.12 20.40
N SER A 314 -19.95 3.57 21.25
CA SER A 314 -20.45 2.20 21.10
C SER A 314 -21.11 2.00 19.74
N LYS A 315 -21.98 2.93 19.33
CA LYS A 315 -22.67 2.84 18.04
C LYS A 315 -21.70 2.91 16.86
N ILE A 316 -20.74 3.83 16.88
CA ILE A 316 -19.72 3.93 15.83
C ILE A 316 -18.95 2.61 15.74
N VAL A 317 -18.49 2.07 16.88
CA VAL A 317 -17.71 0.81 16.89
C VAL A 317 -18.56 -0.37 16.42
N ASP A 318 -19.75 -0.55 16.98
CA ASP A 318 -20.61 -1.69 16.63
C ASP A 318 -21.00 -1.66 15.15
N THR A 319 -21.42 -0.49 14.64
CA THR A 319 -21.83 -0.34 13.25
C THR A 319 -20.64 -0.41 12.29
N TYR A 320 -19.46 0.11 12.68
CA TYR A 320 -18.25 -0.03 11.87
C TYR A 320 -17.80 -1.49 11.76
N PHE A 321 -17.76 -2.23 12.88
CA PHE A 321 -17.40 -3.64 12.85
C PHE A 321 -18.45 -4.51 12.14
N GLU A 322 -19.70 -4.07 12.07
CA GLU A 322 -20.76 -4.78 11.34
C GLU A 322 -20.70 -4.53 9.83
N ILE A 323 -20.41 -3.30 9.40
CA ILE A 323 -20.54 -2.89 7.99
C ILE A 323 -19.20 -2.92 7.25
N CYS A 324 -18.13 -2.44 7.89
CA CYS A 324 -16.85 -2.20 7.22
C CYS A 324 -15.84 -3.33 7.42
N VAL A 325 -16.02 -4.16 8.44
CA VAL A 325 -15.03 -5.18 8.82
C VAL A 325 -15.40 -6.55 8.25
N THR A 326 -14.50 -7.10 7.44
CA THR A 326 -14.59 -8.48 6.94
C THR A 326 -13.94 -9.43 7.93
N GLN A 327 -14.73 -9.92 8.90
CA GLN A 327 -14.21 -10.72 10.01
C GLN A 327 -13.46 -11.98 9.56
N THR A 328 -13.92 -12.66 8.50
CA THR A 328 -13.26 -13.87 7.99
C THR A 328 -11.82 -13.60 7.55
N ARG A 329 -11.58 -12.49 6.84
CA ARG A 329 -10.22 -12.08 6.41
C ARG A 329 -9.30 -11.77 7.60
N ILE A 330 -9.83 -11.15 8.66
CA ILE A 330 -9.07 -10.94 9.91
C ILE A 330 -8.76 -12.29 10.57
N ASP A 331 -9.76 -13.18 10.66
CA ASP A 331 -9.60 -14.48 11.29
C ASP A 331 -8.53 -15.33 10.58
N ASP A 332 -8.51 -15.31 9.26
CA ASP A 332 -7.54 -16.02 8.44
C ASP A 332 -6.12 -15.45 8.65
N ALA A 333 -5.97 -14.12 8.57
CA ALA A 333 -4.68 -13.46 8.76
C ALA A 333 -4.11 -13.70 10.18
N VAL A 334 -4.94 -13.63 11.22
CA VAL A 334 -4.53 -13.90 12.61
C VAL A 334 -4.24 -15.39 12.82
N SER A 335 -4.98 -16.28 12.16
CA SER A 335 -4.74 -17.73 12.23
C SER A 335 -3.35 -18.09 11.69
N MET A 336 -2.83 -17.38 10.69
CA MET A 336 -1.45 -17.55 10.23
C MET A 336 -0.44 -17.23 11.34
N LEU A 337 -0.63 -16.13 12.07
CA LEU A 337 0.24 -15.77 13.19
C LEU A 337 0.14 -16.78 14.33
N LEU A 338 -1.06 -17.26 14.67
CA LEU A 338 -1.25 -18.26 15.73
C LEU A 338 -0.59 -19.60 15.38
N LYS A 339 -0.75 -20.08 14.15
CA LYS A 339 -0.05 -21.28 13.65
C LYS A 339 1.47 -21.10 13.76
N SER A 340 1.97 -19.94 13.34
CA SER A 340 3.40 -19.66 13.37
C SER A 340 3.98 -19.61 14.80
N LYS A 341 3.22 -19.04 15.75
CA LYS A 341 3.58 -18.98 17.16
C LYS A 341 3.62 -20.39 17.77
N ALA A 342 2.63 -21.22 17.45
CA ALA A 342 2.58 -22.61 17.90
C ALA A 342 3.77 -23.43 17.38
N GLU A 343 4.14 -23.28 16.11
CA GLU A 343 5.31 -23.94 15.54
C GLU A 343 6.62 -23.49 16.20
N ALA A 344 6.78 -22.19 16.48
CA ALA A 344 7.95 -21.66 17.17
C ALA A 344 8.07 -22.21 18.61
N THR A 345 6.96 -22.32 19.33
CA THR A 345 6.95 -22.91 20.69
C THR A 345 7.23 -24.41 20.69
N ALA A 346 6.84 -25.14 19.64
CA ALA A 346 7.09 -26.58 19.54
C ALA A 346 8.55 -26.92 19.21
N ALA A 347 9.30 -25.96 18.65
CA ALA A 347 10.71 -26.12 18.27
C ALA A 347 11.72 -25.71 19.37
N ALA A 348 11.25 -25.06 20.44
CA ALA A 348 12.05 -24.55 21.56
C ALA A 348 12.11 -25.52 22.73
#